data_AF-A0A7C2MH19-F1
#
_entry.id   AF-A0A7C2MH19-F1
#
_cell.length_a   1.000
_cell.length_b   1.000
_cell.length_c   1.000
_cell.angle_alpha   90.00
_cell.angle_beta   90.00
_cell.angle_gamma   90.00
#
_symmetry.space_group_name_H-M   'P 1'
#
loop_
_entity.id
_entity.type
_entity.pdbx_description
1 polymer ?
#
loop_
_entity_poly.entity_id
_entity_poly.type
_entity_poly.pdbx_seq_one_letter_code
_entity_poly.pdbx_strand_id
1 'polypeptide(L)'
;MIEEPEITIESKEQGRPIEKKVPVEGERTDPLEEIASSVREFAQRIPDSIAKAIEKALQGRDFPLMVRVNREALRRIDELVEAGIFKSRSESAAFLISEGIKAQAGLFERIEEKIREIERLRSELKSLVGQEMKPAP
;
A
#
# COMPACT_ATOMS: atom_id res chain seq x y z
N MET A 1 16.34 35.41 -22.18
CA MET A 1 16.16 35.33 -23.65
C MET A 1 15.84 33.89 -23.99
N ILE A 2 15.05 33.66 -25.04
CA ILE A 2 14.12 32.53 -25.30
C ILE A 2 12.75 32.88 -24.69
N GLU A 3 11.99 33.82 -25.28
CA GLU A 3 11.16 33.72 -26.51
C GLU A 3 10.07 32.64 -26.42
N GLU A 4 8.82 33.12 -26.37
CA GLU A 4 7.57 32.37 -26.52
C GLU A 4 7.44 31.77 -27.93
N PRO A 5 6.46 30.88 -28.12
CA PRO A 5 5.47 31.25 -29.13
C PRO A 5 4.03 31.27 -28.62
N GLU A 6 3.34 32.35 -28.98
CA GLU A 6 1.90 32.50 -29.05
C GLU A 6 1.28 31.45 -30.00
N ILE A 7 0.14 30.87 -29.62
CA ILE A 7 -1.06 30.83 -30.49
C ILE A 7 -2.28 30.99 -29.59
N THR A 8 -3.00 32.09 -29.84
CA THR A 8 -4.34 32.42 -29.37
C THR A 8 -5.39 31.85 -30.34
N ILE A 9 -6.67 31.90 -29.92
CA ILE A 9 -7.98 31.81 -30.62
C ILE A 9 -8.67 30.44 -30.67
N GLU A 10 -9.97 30.27 -30.39
CA GLU A 10 -11.07 31.08 -29.83
C GLU A 10 -12.28 30.12 -29.67
N SER A 11 -13.12 30.29 -28.64
CA SER A 11 -14.61 30.22 -28.66
C SER A 11 -15.07 30.14 -27.19
N LYS A 12 -15.43 31.23 -26.50
CA LYS A 12 -16.63 32.07 -26.60
C LYS A 12 -17.93 31.30 -26.28
N GLU A 13 -18.41 31.47 -25.05
CA GLU A 13 -19.82 31.68 -24.64
C GLU A 13 -19.81 31.92 -23.11
N GLN A 14 -19.79 33.16 -22.61
CA GLN A 14 -20.92 34.07 -22.38
C GLN A 14 -22.08 33.49 -21.55
N GLY A 15 -22.32 34.08 -20.37
CA GLY A 15 -23.64 34.07 -19.74
C GLY A 15 -23.67 33.89 -18.22
N ARG A 16 -23.59 34.99 -17.46
CA ARG A 16 -24.09 35.11 -16.06
C ARG A 16 -25.63 34.92 -16.03
N PRO A 17 -26.34 34.82 -14.87
CA PRO A 17 -25.90 34.96 -13.48
C PRO A 17 -26.37 33.84 -12.52
N ILE A 18 -25.64 33.64 -11.42
CA ILE A 18 -26.07 32.80 -10.30
C ILE A 18 -27.11 33.62 -9.52
N GLU A 19 -28.39 33.30 -9.69
CA GLU A 19 -29.48 33.84 -8.87
C GLU A 19 -29.25 33.50 -7.40
N LYS A 20 -29.06 34.53 -6.56
CA LYS A 20 -29.24 34.41 -5.11
C LYS A 20 -30.71 34.16 -4.83
N LYS A 21 -31.08 32.89 -4.68
CA LYS A 21 -32.38 32.51 -4.12
C LYS A 21 -32.22 32.34 -2.62
N VAL A 22 -32.64 33.37 -1.89
CA VAL A 22 -32.91 33.29 -0.44
C VAL A 22 -34.14 32.39 -0.28
N PRO A 23 -34.08 31.29 0.49
CA PRO A 23 -35.29 30.58 0.87
C PRO A 23 -35.88 31.24 2.12
N VAL A 24 -37.17 31.52 1.99
CA VAL A 24 -38.10 32.04 3.00
C VAL A 24 -38.40 30.94 4.03
N GLU A 25 -38.62 31.36 5.28
CA GLU A 25 -39.01 30.56 6.44
C GLU A 25 -40.17 29.59 6.20
N GLY A 26 -40.06 28.38 6.77
CA GLY A 26 -41.16 27.46 6.99
C GLY A 26 -40.67 26.06 7.37
N GLU A 27 -41.08 25.57 8.54
CA GLU A 27 -40.80 24.25 9.15
C GLU A 27 -39.42 24.10 9.81
N ARG A 28 -39.38 24.37 11.12
CA ARG A 28 -38.30 23.90 12.01
C ARG A 28 -38.34 22.38 12.07
N THR A 29 -37.63 21.72 11.16
CA THR A 29 -37.06 20.41 11.49
C THR A 29 -35.93 20.66 12.48
N ASP A 30 -36.04 20.06 13.66
CA ASP A 30 -35.12 20.29 14.76
C ASP A 30 -33.68 20.03 14.26
N PRO A 31 -32.74 21.00 14.38
CA PRO A 31 -31.35 20.81 13.93
C PRO A 31 -30.69 19.57 14.54
N LEU A 32 -31.20 19.15 15.71
CA LEU A 32 -30.79 17.96 16.43
C LEU A 32 -31.21 16.66 15.73
N GLU A 33 -32.31 16.65 15.00
CA GLU A 33 -32.84 15.49 14.29
C GLU A 33 -32.09 15.25 12.97
N GLU A 34 -31.68 16.34 12.30
CA GLU A 34 -30.78 16.29 11.13
C GLU A 34 -29.39 15.77 11.54
N ILE A 35 -28.86 16.22 12.68
CA ILE A 35 -27.61 15.71 13.24
C ILE A 35 -27.75 14.25 13.67
N ALA A 36 -28.86 13.86 14.30
CA ALA A 36 -29.10 12.47 14.72
C ALA A 36 -29.21 11.51 13.52
N SER A 37 -29.86 11.94 12.44
CA SER A 37 -29.94 11.16 11.20
C SER A 37 -28.55 10.98 10.56
N SER A 38 -27.74 12.04 10.56
CA SER A 38 -26.36 12.02 10.05
C SER A 38 -25.44 11.12 10.89
N VAL A 39 -25.58 11.13 12.23
CA VAL A 39 -24.82 10.26 13.14
C VAL A 39 -25.23 8.79 12.97
N ARG A 40 -26.52 8.51 12.75
CA ARG A 40 -27.02 7.15 12.49
C ARG A 40 -26.52 6.60 11.16
N GLU A 41 -26.54 7.42 10.11
CA GLU A 41 -26.04 7.04 8.78
C GLU A 41 -24.52 6.84 8.79
N PHE A 42 -23.79 7.65 9.58
CA PHE A 42 -22.36 7.47 9.82
C PHE A 42 -22.07 6.17 10.59
N ALA A 43 -22.81 5.89 11.67
CA ALA A 43 -22.67 4.65 12.46
C ALA A 43 -22.92 3.39 11.62
N GLN A 44 -23.80 3.44 10.61
CA GLN A 44 -24.04 2.33 9.69
C GLN A 44 -22.90 2.11 8.68
N ARG A 45 -22.07 3.12 8.38
CA ARG A 45 -20.95 3.04 7.41
C ARG A 45 -19.58 2.83 8.05
N ILE A 46 -19.42 3.06 9.36
CA ILE A 46 -18.17 2.86 10.10
C ILE A 46 -17.65 1.40 10.04
N PRO A 47 -18.48 0.34 10.19
CA PRO A 47 -17.98 -1.03 10.19
C PRO A 47 -17.35 -1.40 8.83
N ASP A 48 -18.05 -1.08 7.75
CA ASP A 48 -17.63 -1.42 6.39
C ASP A 48 -16.44 -0.59 5.93
N SER A 49 -16.34 0.67 6.36
CA SER A 49 -15.23 1.55 5.98
C SER A 49 -13.94 1.24 6.73
N ILE A 50 -14.01 0.85 8.01
CA ILE A 50 -12.83 0.36 8.76
C ILE A 50 -12.39 -1.00 8.23
N ALA A 51 -13.33 -1.92 7.99
CA ALA A 51 -13.01 -3.22 7.38
C ALA A 51 -12.36 -3.05 6.00
N LYS A 52 -12.92 -2.19 5.13
CA LYS A 52 -12.33 -1.87 3.82
C LYS A 52 -10.99 -1.16 3.92
N ALA A 53 -10.76 -0.32 4.93
CA ALA A 53 -9.48 0.35 5.13
C ALA A 53 -8.40 -0.63 5.60
N ILE A 54 -8.75 -1.58 6.48
CA ILE A 54 -7.87 -2.67 6.91
C ILE A 54 -7.57 -3.60 5.73
N GLU A 55 -8.59 -4.04 4.99
CA GLU A 55 -8.41 -4.83 3.76
C GLU A 55 -7.53 -4.10 2.74
N LYS A 56 -7.74 -2.79 2.53
CA LYS A 56 -6.95 -1.99 1.59
C LYS A 56 -5.50 -1.77 2.06
N ALA A 57 -5.26 -1.73 3.37
CA ALA A 57 -3.92 -1.65 3.95
C ALA A 57 -3.17 -2.99 3.85
N LEU A 58 -3.89 -4.12 3.96
CA LEU A 58 -3.36 -5.48 3.73
C LEU A 58 -3.10 -5.73 2.23
N GLN A 59 -3.98 -5.26 1.34
CA GLN A 59 -3.85 -5.40 -0.12
C GLN A 59 -2.58 -4.78 -0.73
N GLY A 60 -1.90 -3.89 -0.01
CA GLY A 60 -0.76 -3.14 -0.56
C GLY A 60 0.61 -3.84 -0.51
N ARG A 61 0.74 -5.03 0.11
CA ARG A 61 2.06 -5.64 0.38
C ARG A 61 2.16 -7.15 0.19
N ASP A 62 1.11 -7.80 -0.31
CA ASP A 62 1.16 -9.24 -0.57
C ASP A 62 1.76 -9.52 -1.95
N PHE A 63 2.94 -10.15 -1.96
CA PHE A 63 3.60 -10.58 -3.19
C PHE A 63 3.21 -12.03 -3.49
N PRO A 64 2.48 -12.32 -4.59
CA PRO A 64 2.14 -13.69 -4.93
C PRO A 64 3.39 -14.48 -5.31
N LEU A 65 3.59 -15.63 -4.66
CA LEU A 65 4.69 -16.55 -4.93
C LEU A 65 4.11 -17.88 -5.44
N MET A 66 4.50 -18.29 -6.65
CA MET A 66 4.28 -19.65 -7.12
C MET A 66 5.50 -20.50 -6.77
N VAL A 67 5.33 -21.45 -5.85
CA VAL A 67 6.39 -22.35 -5.39
C VAL A 67 6.02 -23.81 -5.62
N ARG A 68 7.02 -24.64 -5.92
CA ARG A 68 6.86 -26.10 -5.90
C ARG A 68 7.07 -26.61 -4.48
N VAL A 69 6.14 -27.43 -4.00
CA VAL A 69 6.23 -28.08 -2.70
C VAL A 69 6.18 -29.59 -2.86
N ASN A 70 6.75 -30.32 -1.91
CA ASN A 70 6.63 -31.78 -1.87
C ASN A 70 5.23 -32.21 -1.36
N ARG A 71 4.91 -33.51 -1.51
CA ARG A 71 3.58 -34.03 -1.11
C ARG A 71 3.31 -33.87 0.39
N GLU A 72 4.34 -34.00 1.22
CA GLU A 72 4.18 -33.90 2.66
C GLU A 72 3.82 -32.48 3.08
N ALA A 73 4.57 -31.49 2.62
CA ALA A 73 4.30 -30.08 2.88
C ALA A 73 2.90 -29.68 2.39
N LEU A 74 2.51 -30.10 1.19
CA LEU A 74 1.15 -29.85 0.69
C LEU A 74 0.08 -30.45 1.62
N ARG A 75 0.26 -31.70 2.06
CA ARG A 75 -0.66 -32.36 2.99
C ARG A 75 -0.77 -31.61 4.32
N ARG A 76 0.36 -31.18 4.91
CA ARG A 76 0.36 -30.42 6.17
C ARG A 76 -0.35 -29.07 6.04
N ILE A 77 -0.13 -28.37 4.92
CA ILE A 77 -0.84 -27.13 4.62
C ILE A 77 -2.35 -27.38 4.52
N ASP A 78 -2.75 -28.46 3.85
CA ASP A 78 -4.15 -28.85 3.71
C ASP A 78 -4.80 -29.19 5.05
N GLU A 79 -4.13 -29.98 5.90
CA GLU A 79 -4.58 -30.29 7.27
C GLU A 79 -4.86 -29.03 8.10
N LEU A 80 -4.00 -28.01 7.98
CA LEU A 80 -4.18 -26.75 8.72
C LEU A 80 -5.38 -25.93 8.23
N VAL A 81 -5.71 -26.01 6.94
CA VAL A 81 -6.90 -25.36 6.37
C VAL A 81 -8.16 -26.16 6.71
N GLU A 82 -8.12 -27.48 6.57
CA GLU A 82 -9.22 -28.39 6.91
C GLU A 82 -9.59 -28.33 8.40
N ALA A 83 -8.59 -28.18 9.27
CA ALA A 83 -8.79 -27.96 10.71
C ALA A 83 -9.38 -26.58 11.05
N GLY A 84 -9.54 -25.69 10.06
CA GLY A 84 -10.08 -24.34 10.24
C GLY A 84 -9.13 -23.36 10.91
N ILE A 85 -7.84 -23.70 11.04
CA ILE A 85 -6.82 -22.82 11.65
C ILE A 85 -6.51 -21.64 10.71
N PHE A 86 -6.47 -21.90 9.41
CA PHE A 86 -6.29 -20.87 8.38
C PHE A 86 -7.42 -20.93 7.35
N LYS A 87 -7.74 -19.79 6.75
CA LYS A 87 -8.82 -19.67 5.76
C LYS A 87 -8.39 -20.17 4.38
N SER A 88 -7.09 -20.17 4.10
CA SER A 88 -6.54 -20.55 2.79
C SER A 88 -5.14 -21.18 2.89
N ARG A 89 -4.77 -21.93 1.84
CA ARG A 89 -3.43 -22.52 1.71
C ARG A 89 -2.32 -21.46 1.67
N SER A 90 -2.57 -20.33 1.00
CA SER A 90 -1.61 -19.23 0.92
C SER A 90 -1.38 -18.58 2.29
N GLU A 91 -2.43 -18.44 3.11
CA GLU A 91 -2.31 -17.92 4.47
C GLU A 91 -1.51 -18.88 5.37
N SER A 92 -1.84 -20.17 5.32
CA SER A 92 -1.08 -21.20 6.04
C SER A 92 0.39 -21.24 5.62
N ALA A 93 0.66 -21.18 4.30
CA ALA A 93 2.02 -21.15 3.77
C ALA A 93 2.78 -19.90 4.21
N ALA A 94 2.16 -18.72 4.15
CA ALA A 94 2.76 -17.47 4.60
C ALA A 94 3.13 -17.52 6.09
N PHE A 95 2.24 -18.07 6.92
CA PHE A 95 2.52 -18.30 8.34
C PHE A 95 3.74 -19.22 8.53
N LEU A 96 3.75 -20.39 7.88
CA LEU A 96 4.84 -21.35 8.01
C LEU A 96 6.19 -20.78 7.51
N ILE A 97 6.17 -20.00 6.43
CA ILE A 97 7.37 -19.30 5.93
C ILE A 97 7.86 -18.28 6.97
N SER A 98 6.95 -17.50 7.57
CA SER A 98 7.30 -16.53 8.61
C SER A 98 7.94 -17.20 9.82
N GLU A 99 7.34 -18.30 10.31
CA GLU A 99 7.89 -19.07 11.42
C GLU A 99 9.23 -19.72 11.06
N GLY A 100 9.39 -20.20 9.82
CA GLY A 100 10.66 -20.72 9.32
C GLY A 100 11.77 -19.64 9.30
N ILE A 101 11.44 -18.41 8.91
CA ILE A 101 12.37 -17.27 8.95
C ILE A 101 12.76 -16.95 10.40
N LYS A 102 11.79 -16.87 11.32
CA LYS A 102 12.06 -16.63 12.74
C LYS A 102 12.92 -17.72 13.35
N ALA A 103 12.61 -18.99 13.07
CA ALA A 103 13.38 -20.13 13.54
C ALA A 103 14.82 -20.14 13.02
N GLN A 104 15.10 -19.44 11.93
CA GLN A 104 16.43 -19.30 11.32
C GLN A 104 17.00 -17.87 11.44
N ALA A 105 16.49 -17.04 12.36
CA ALA A 105 16.89 -15.63 12.48
C ALA A 105 18.41 -15.43 12.54
N GLY A 106 19.12 -16.18 13.38
CA GLY A 106 20.58 -16.07 13.50
C GLY A 106 21.36 -16.53 12.25
N LEU A 107 20.77 -17.31 11.35
CA LEU A 107 21.36 -17.57 10.03
C LEU A 107 21.19 -16.34 9.14
N PHE A 108 20.00 -15.76 9.10
CA PHE A 108 19.72 -14.57 8.29
C PHE A 108 20.52 -13.35 8.75
N GLU A 109 20.72 -13.15 10.06
CA GLU A 109 21.60 -12.10 10.61
C GLU A 109 23.03 -12.23 10.07
N ARG A 110 23.60 -13.44 10.12
CA ARG A 110 24.96 -13.69 9.58
C ARG A 110 25.03 -13.50 8.07
N ILE A 111 23.99 -13.90 7.33
CA ILE A 111 23.90 -13.65 5.88
C ILE A 111 23.90 -12.14 5.62
N GLU A 112 23.12 -11.37 6.38
CA GLU A 112 23.03 -9.91 6.26
C GLU A 112 24.38 -9.24 6.55
N GLU A 113 25.07 -9.64 7.62
CA GLU A 113 26.42 -9.16 7.93
C GLU A 113 27.39 -9.36 6.76
N LYS A 114 27.38 -10.55 6.15
CA LYS A 114 28.26 -10.87 5.01
C LYS A 114 27.88 -10.13 3.74
N ILE A 115 26.59 -9.91 3.48
CA ILE A 115 26.15 -9.07 2.36
C ILE A 115 26.67 -7.64 2.53
N ARG A 116 26.54 -7.06 3.73
CA ARG A 116 27.05 -5.70 4.01
C ARG A 116 28.57 -5.60 3.83
N GLU A 117 29.30 -6.62 4.24
CA GLU A 117 30.76 -6.69 4.03
C GLU A 117 31.11 -6.70 2.53
N ILE A 118 30.40 -7.50 1.73
CA ILE A 118 30.57 -7.54 0.27
C ILE A 118 30.27 -6.18 -0.36
N GLU A 119 29.21 -5.50 0.07
CA GLU A 119 28.85 -4.18 -0.44
C GLU A 119 29.91 -3.12 -0.11
N ARG A 120 30.45 -3.14 1.11
CA ARG A 120 31.57 -2.27 1.51
C ARG A 120 32.78 -2.50 0.59
N LEU A 121 33.19 -3.74 0.41
CA LEU A 121 34.33 -4.09 -0.44
C LEU A 121 34.09 -3.69 -1.91
N ARG A 122 32.87 -3.89 -2.43
CA ARG A 122 32.48 -3.42 -3.77
C ARG A 122 32.57 -1.91 -3.89
N SER A 123 32.19 -1.17 -2.85
CA SER A 123 32.31 0.30 -2.84
C SER A 123 33.76 0.76 -2.80
N GLU A 124 34.59 0.15 -1.94
CA GLU A 124 36.03 0.46 -1.84
C GLU A 124 36.75 0.24 -3.17
N LEU A 125 36.47 -0.89 -3.83
CA LEU A 125 37.03 -1.18 -5.15
C LEU A 125 36.62 -0.12 -6.19
N LYS A 126 35.34 0.29 -6.22
CA LYS A 126 34.87 1.37 -7.10
C LYS A 126 35.59 2.69 -6.80
N SER A 127 35.82 3.00 -5.52
CA SER A 127 36.53 4.21 -5.10
C SER A 127 38.00 4.20 -5.54
N LEU A 128 38.70 3.06 -5.42
CA LEU A 128 40.10 2.93 -5.86
C LEU A 128 40.23 3.18 -7.37
N VAL A 129 39.39 2.51 -8.16
CA VAL A 129 39.37 2.71 -9.63
C VAL A 129 39.02 4.15 -9.99
N GLY A 130 38.04 4.77 -9.31
CA GLY A 130 37.67 6.17 -9.55
C GLY A 130 38.74 7.20 -9.15
N GLN A 131 39.61 6.86 -8.20
CA GLN A 131 40.74 7.71 -7.81
C GLN A 131 41.90 7.61 -8.81
N GLU A 132 42.18 6.41 -9.33
CA GLU A 132 43.25 6.18 -10.31
C GLU A 132 42.85 6.58 -11.74
N MET A 133 41.57 6.48 -12.12
CA MET A 133 41.08 6.87 -13.45
C MET A 133 40.61 8.33 -13.54
N LYS A 134 41.02 9.22 -12.62
CA LYS A 134 40.75 10.66 -12.79
C LYS A 134 41.30 11.12 -14.15
N PRO A 135 40.47 11.61 -15.08
CA PRO A 135 40.98 12.09 -16.36
C PRO A 135 41.91 13.28 -16.10
N ALA A 136 43.09 13.24 -16.72
CA ALA A 136 44.02 14.36 -16.71
C ALA A 136 43.33 15.63 -17.27
N PRO A 137 43.63 16.82 -16.71
CA PRO A 137 42.99 18.07 -17.09
C PRO A 137 43.23 18.46 -18.56
#